data_AF-A0A9E4BGA6-F1
#
_entry.id   AF-A0A9E4BGA6-F1
#
_cell.length_a   1.000
_cell.length_b   1.000
_cell.length_c   1.000
_cell.angle_alpha   90.00
_cell.angle_beta   90.00
_cell.angle_gamma   90.00
#
_symmetry.space_group_name_H-M   'P 1'
#
loop_
_entity.id
_entity.type
_entity.pdbx_description
1 polymer ?
#
loop_
_entity_poly.entity_id
_entity_poly.type
_entity_poly.pdbx_seq_one_letter_code
_entity_poly.pdbx_strand_id
1 'polypeptide(L)'
;MQMLRKNGFLFITAIALLAFAGQASAGPNDNATISLDLIADGGAGNQIDNRVTAGTVSGQGTKIAVEVFAKGVTTSLIGVVVIFDFDLAILTFGKAENSAFAFNIPETTGTNFASATPVTLPESGFLARAEFTTVVDVTDKEFTLGIKAVTLAESVTSSDVITTTNVISFNEPTSGEFAGLKLHLDTQIETPATDNNALTIPEKKAGDTIQLQLFVPMAAGKQTYGYEIELDLPGKTFSNYIGSISGKDFTDAALFPTPGRPVLSALLLSTPVVPANGYLGQIDLQVTNFLDSETTLIVKAASMASLNRQQDPLDVSNAVISVRISYPGDFDEDSDVDFADYLAFISVFGLSSSDANYDARMDMNDDGIINFADFLVFAGVFGTTHS
;
A
#
# COMPACT_ATOMS: atom_id res chain seq x y z
N MET A 1 -23.93 -62.18 33.81
CA MET A 1 -23.07 -61.17 34.44
C MET A 1 -21.63 -61.34 33.97
N GLN A 2 -21.37 -61.18 32.66
CA GLN A 2 -20.01 -61.30 32.09
C GLN A 2 -19.98 -60.76 30.65
N MET A 3 -20.39 -59.50 30.43
CA MET A 3 -20.30 -58.88 29.09
C MET A 3 -20.33 -57.34 29.12
N LEU A 4 -19.80 -56.71 30.17
CA LEU A 4 -19.89 -55.25 30.38
C LEU A 4 -18.57 -54.61 30.84
N ARG A 5 -17.41 -55.12 30.39
CA ARG A 5 -16.09 -54.63 30.85
C ARG A 5 -15.08 -54.21 29.77
N LYS A 6 -15.41 -54.23 28.47
CA LYS A 6 -14.45 -53.84 27.42
C LYS A 6 -14.62 -52.44 26.83
N ASN A 7 -15.75 -51.75 27.07
CA ASN A 7 -15.98 -50.41 26.49
C ASN A 7 -15.67 -49.25 27.46
N GLY A 8 -15.36 -49.55 28.73
CA GLY A 8 -15.06 -48.53 29.75
C GLY A 8 -13.62 -48.02 29.76
N PHE A 9 -12.67 -48.76 29.16
CA PHE A 9 -11.26 -48.37 29.14
C PHE A 9 -10.90 -47.39 28.01
N LEU A 10 -11.71 -47.34 26.94
CA LEU A 10 -11.48 -46.45 25.80
C LEU A 10 -11.93 -45.00 26.08
N PHE A 11 -12.83 -44.79 27.04
CA PHE A 11 -13.37 -43.47 27.38
C PHE A 11 -12.43 -42.64 28.28
N ILE A 12 -11.45 -43.28 28.93
CA ILE A 12 -10.55 -42.62 29.89
C ILE A 12 -9.36 -41.95 29.18
N THR A 13 -8.87 -42.49 28.06
CA THR A 13 -7.76 -41.89 27.30
C THR A 13 -8.16 -40.59 26.59
N ALA A 14 -9.41 -40.47 26.11
CA ALA A 14 -9.89 -39.22 25.50
C ALA A 14 -10.10 -38.09 26.54
N ILE A 15 -10.54 -38.44 27.76
CA ILE A 15 -10.72 -37.47 28.86
C ILE A 15 -9.37 -37.02 29.43
N ALA A 16 -8.35 -37.88 29.43
CA ALA A 16 -7.00 -37.51 29.88
C ALA A 16 -6.35 -36.42 29.00
N LEU A 17 -6.72 -36.34 27.71
CA LEU A 17 -6.23 -35.30 26.80
C LEU A 17 -6.86 -33.92 27.08
N LEU A 18 -8.10 -33.86 27.60
CA LEU A 18 -8.75 -32.60 27.98
C LEU A 18 -8.13 -31.94 29.24
N ALA A 19 -7.22 -32.61 29.94
CA ALA A 19 -6.68 -32.16 31.23
C ALA A 19 -5.26 -31.57 31.16
N PHE A 20 -4.75 -31.20 29.98
CA PHE A 20 -3.39 -30.65 29.82
C PHE A 20 -3.18 -29.23 30.36
N ALA A 21 -4.24 -28.53 30.81
CA ALA A 21 -4.15 -27.14 31.26
C ALA A 21 -3.48 -26.92 32.63
N GLY A 22 -2.90 -27.96 33.26
CA GLY A 22 -2.50 -27.93 34.68
C GLY A 22 -1.03 -27.63 34.97
N GLN A 23 -0.08 -28.44 34.47
CA GLN A 23 1.34 -28.35 34.80
C GLN A 23 2.19 -29.06 33.72
N ALA A 24 2.29 -28.49 32.52
CA ALA A 24 3.26 -28.99 31.55
C ALA A 24 4.67 -28.53 31.98
N SER A 25 5.54 -29.48 32.34
CA SER A 25 6.98 -29.25 32.26
C SER A 25 7.34 -29.11 30.78
N ALA A 26 8.23 -28.17 30.42
CA ALA A 26 8.79 -28.12 29.07
C ALA A 26 9.30 -29.52 28.70
N GLY A 27 8.73 -30.06 27.63
CA GLY A 27 9.08 -31.33 27.06
C GLY A 27 10.32 -31.22 26.17
N PRO A 28 10.71 -32.33 25.54
CA PRO A 28 11.91 -32.41 24.70
C PRO A 28 11.76 -31.75 23.32
N ASN A 29 10.59 -31.20 22.98
CA ASN A 29 10.27 -30.57 21.70
C ASN A 29 10.07 -29.05 21.84
N ASP A 30 10.54 -28.44 22.92
CA ASP A 30 10.50 -26.98 23.16
C ASP A 30 11.13 -26.13 22.04
N ASN A 31 12.07 -26.71 21.30
CA ASN A 31 12.76 -26.09 20.16
C ASN A 31 12.12 -26.40 18.80
N ALA A 32 11.00 -27.12 18.76
CA ALA A 32 10.34 -27.43 17.51
C ALA A 32 9.70 -26.17 16.90
N THR A 33 9.67 -26.11 15.57
CA THR A 33 9.09 -25.01 14.80
C THR A 33 7.93 -25.50 13.97
N ILE A 34 6.88 -24.69 13.84
CA ILE A 34 5.67 -25.03 13.08
C ILE A 34 5.62 -24.23 11.78
N SER A 35 5.32 -24.85 10.64
CA SER A 35 5.04 -24.19 9.36
C SER A 35 3.65 -24.52 8.82
N LEU A 36 3.13 -23.63 7.97
CA LEU A 36 1.90 -23.78 7.19
C LEU A 36 2.25 -23.88 5.71
N ASP A 37 1.56 -24.74 4.98
CA ASP A 37 1.65 -24.86 3.52
C ASP A 37 0.25 -24.82 2.90
N LEU A 38 0.03 -23.91 1.94
CA LEU A 38 -1.23 -23.81 1.23
C LEU A 38 -1.35 -24.90 0.15
N ILE A 39 -2.47 -25.61 0.15
CA ILE A 39 -2.83 -26.53 -0.94
C ILE A 39 -3.54 -25.74 -2.04
N ALA A 40 -2.78 -25.33 -3.06
CA ALA A 40 -3.26 -24.40 -4.09
C ALA A 40 -4.51 -24.87 -4.87
N ASP A 41 -4.71 -26.19 -5.01
CA ASP A 41 -5.88 -26.77 -5.70
C ASP A 41 -7.04 -27.12 -4.76
N GLY A 42 -6.89 -26.87 -3.45
CA GLY A 42 -7.84 -27.29 -2.41
C GLY A 42 -7.96 -28.81 -2.25
N GLY A 43 -7.10 -29.58 -2.93
CA GLY A 43 -7.11 -31.03 -3.02
C GLY A 43 -6.61 -31.72 -1.75
N ALA A 44 -6.19 -32.97 -1.90
CA ALA A 44 -5.76 -33.82 -0.79
C ALA A 44 -4.41 -33.40 -0.16
N GLY A 45 -3.68 -32.47 -0.78
CA GLY A 45 -2.32 -32.11 -0.39
C GLY A 45 -1.30 -33.18 -0.79
N ASN A 46 -0.01 -32.87 -0.62
CA ASN A 46 1.09 -33.79 -0.92
C ASN A 46 1.89 -34.19 0.34
N GLN A 47 1.54 -33.64 1.51
CA GLN A 47 2.24 -33.87 2.78
C GLN A 47 3.73 -33.54 2.71
N ILE A 48 4.11 -32.57 1.87
CA ILE A 48 5.46 -32.03 1.76
C ILE A 48 5.37 -30.54 2.01
N ASP A 49 6.17 -30.01 2.93
CA ASP A 49 6.23 -28.57 3.18
C ASP A 49 6.89 -27.86 1.97
N ASN A 50 6.05 -27.36 1.05
CA ASN A 50 6.49 -26.62 -0.13
C ASN A 50 6.59 -25.12 0.14
N ARG A 51 6.25 -24.67 1.35
CA ARG A 51 6.28 -23.27 1.81
C ARG A 51 5.43 -22.31 0.96
N VAL A 52 4.31 -22.79 0.44
CA VAL A 52 3.32 -21.93 -0.22
C VAL A 52 2.59 -21.13 0.86
N THR A 53 3.00 -19.88 1.00
CA THR A 53 2.55 -18.96 2.08
C THR A 53 1.62 -17.86 1.59
N ALA A 54 1.19 -17.91 0.32
CA ALA A 54 0.21 -16.98 -0.22
C ALA A 54 -0.68 -17.64 -1.28
N GLY A 55 -1.89 -17.11 -1.46
CA GLY A 55 -2.82 -17.57 -2.49
C GLY A 55 -3.90 -16.56 -2.86
N THR A 56 -4.69 -16.89 -3.87
CA THR A 56 -5.87 -16.09 -4.29
C THR A 56 -7.13 -16.92 -4.06
N VAL A 57 -8.14 -16.30 -3.45
CA VAL A 57 -9.43 -16.91 -3.13
C VAL A 57 -10.52 -15.90 -3.47
N SER A 58 -11.50 -16.30 -4.29
CA SER A 58 -12.64 -15.46 -4.62
C SER A 58 -13.96 -16.15 -4.24
N GLY A 59 -15.00 -15.36 -4.03
CA GLY A 59 -16.34 -15.85 -3.74
C GLY A 59 -16.59 -16.29 -2.29
N GLN A 60 -17.88 -16.41 -1.97
CA GLN A 60 -18.38 -16.98 -0.72
C GLN A 60 -18.50 -18.51 -0.83
N GLY A 61 -18.24 -19.23 0.26
CA GLY A 61 -18.35 -20.70 0.29
C GLY A 61 -17.16 -21.41 -0.35
N THR A 62 -16.10 -20.68 -0.69
CA THR A 62 -14.89 -21.23 -1.29
C THR A 62 -14.08 -21.98 -0.25
N LYS A 63 -13.66 -23.21 -0.60
CA LYS A 63 -12.86 -24.05 0.29
C LYS A 63 -11.38 -23.71 0.18
N ILE A 64 -10.73 -23.62 1.32
CA ILE A 64 -9.29 -23.44 1.46
C ILE A 64 -8.76 -24.66 2.20
N ALA A 65 -7.65 -25.24 1.75
CA ALA A 65 -7.00 -26.35 2.45
C ALA A 65 -5.53 -26.02 2.72
N VAL A 66 -5.06 -26.34 3.93
CA VAL A 66 -3.69 -26.09 4.36
C VAL A 66 -3.11 -27.32 5.04
N GLU A 67 -1.80 -27.49 4.97
CA GLU A 67 -1.05 -28.50 5.70
C GLU A 67 -0.24 -27.85 6.81
N VAL A 68 -0.16 -28.52 7.96
CA VAL A 68 0.59 -28.09 9.14
C VAL A 68 1.77 -29.03 9.32
N PHE A 69 2.96 -28.48 9.48
CA PHE A 69 4.18 -29.25 9.70
C PHE A 69 4.88 -28.85 10.99
N ALA A 70 5.62 -29.79 11.56
CA ALA A 70 6.56 -29.53 12.65
C ALA A 70 7.96 -30.01 12.29
N LYS A 71 8.95 -29.17 12.55
CA LYS A 71 10.37 -29.49 12.44
C LYS A 71 11.03 -29.45 13.82
N GLY A 72 12.03 -30.30 14.04
CA GLY A 72 12.75 -30.37 15.32
C GLY A 72 12.05 -31.19 16.40
N VAL A 73 11.04 -31.98 16.02
CA VAL A 73 10.40 -32.94 16.94
C VAL A 73 11.34 -34.13 17.13
N THR A 74 11.86 -34.30 18.34
CA THR A 74 12.88 -35.31 18.66
C THR A 74 12.32 -36.58 19.30
N THR A 75 11.08 -36.55 19.76
CA THR A 75 10.40 -37.68 20.40
C THR A 75 9.12 -38.08 19.69
N SER A 76 8.70 -39.33 19.86
CA SER A 76 7.41 -39.78 19.37
C SER A 76 6.27 -39.09 20.12
N LEU A 77 5.20 -38.77 19.40
CA LEU A 77 4.03 -38.08 19.91
C LEU A 77 2.87 -39.06 20.14
N ILE A 78 2.12 -38.86 21.21
CA ILE A 78 0.84 -39.56 21.44
C ILE A 78 -0.36 -38.67 21.12
N GLY A 79 -0.16 -37.37 20.95
CA GLY A 79 -1.21 -36.43 20.59
C GLY A 79 -0.68 -35.09 20.09
N VAL A 80 -1.53 -34.38 19.37
CA VAL A 80 -1.27 -33.05 18.80
C VAL A 80 -2.52 -32.21 18.93
N VAL A 81 -2.40 -30.98 19.42
CA VAL A 81 -3.46 -29.97 19.40
C VAL A 81 -3.05 -28.88 18.43
N VAL A 82 -3.90 -28.53 17.48
CA VAL A 82 -3.66 -27.40 16.56
C VAL A 82 -4.77 -26.38 16.73
N ILE A 83 -4.38 -25.14 17.05
CA ILE A 83 -5.29 -24.00 17.17
C ILE A 83 -4.91 -22.99 16.10
N PHE A 84 -5.83 -22.72 15.18
CA PHE A 84 -5.65 -21.74 14.12
C PHE A 84 -6.03 -20.33 14.60
N ASP A 85 -5.44 -19.34 13.95
CA ASP A 85 -5.78 -17.92 14.13
C ASP A 85 -6.34 -17.38 12.81
N PHE A 86 -7.60 -16.96 12.81
CA PHE A 86 -8.27 -16.43 11.64
C PHE A 86 -9.49 -15.58 12.05
N ASP A 87 -9.92 -14.69 11.17
CA ASP A 87 -11.14 -13.91 11.37
C ASP A 87 -12.39 -14.78 11.12
N LEU A 88 -13.18 -15.01 12.17
CA LEU A 88 -14.44 -15.76 12.13
C LEU A 88 -15.52 -15.07 11.27
N ALA A 89 -15.37 -13.77 10.99
CA ALA A 89 -16.23 -13.05 10.05
C ALA A 89 -15.86 -13.33 8.58
N ILE A 90 -14.72 -13.97 8.32
CA ILE A 90 -14.21 -14.28 6.98
C ILE A 90 -14.18 -15.78 6.72
N LEU A 91 -13.72 -16.58 7.69
CA LEU A 91 -13.57 -18.03 7.55
C LEU A 91 -14.37 -18.80 8.61
N THR A 92 -14.74 -20.02 8.23
CA THR A 92 -15.16 -21.07 9.17
C THR A 92 -14.21 -22.24 9.06
N PHE A 93 -13.82 -22.80 10.20
CA PHE A 93 -13.07 -24.06 10.25
C PHE A 93 -14.02 -25.22 9.96
N GLY A 94 -13.67 -26.06 8.98
CA GLY A 94 -14.48 -27.21 8.58
C GLY A 94 -14.05 -28.48 9.30
N LYS A 95 -12.83 -28.94 9.01
CA LYS A 95 -12.26 -30.15 9.58
C LYS A 95 -10.74 -30.12 9.50
N ALA A 96 -10.09 -30.98 10.29
CA ALA A 96 -8.70 -31.34 10.09
C ALA A 96 -8.50 -32.85 10.18
N GLU A 97 -7.58 -33.40 9.41
CA GLU A 97 -7.36 -34.84 9.27
C GLU A 97 -5.86 -35.17 9.32
N ASN A 98 -5.54 -36.29 9.97
CA ASN A 98 -4.22 -36.94 9.91
C ASN A 98 -4.43 -38.45 10.10
N SER A 99 -3.89 -39.26 9.19
CA SER A 99 -4.02 -40.73 9.24
C SER A 99 -3.12 -41.42 10.26
N ALA A 100 -2.07 -40.74 10.75
CA ALA A 100 -1.15 -41.24 11.77
C ALA A 100 -1.76 -41.20 13.19
N PHE A 101 -2.78 -40.38 13.42
CA PHE A 101 -3.48 -40.28 14.69
C PHE A 101 -4.87 -40.91 14.59
N ALA A 102 -5.14 -41.89 15.45
CA ALA A 102 -6.34 -42.71 15.38
C ALA A 102 -7.63 -41.98 15.79
N PHE A 103 -7.52 -40.91 16.57
CA PHE A 103 -8.64 -40.14 17.10
C PHE A 103 -8.52 -38.67 16.75
N ASN A 104 -9.64 -38.06 16.39
CA ASN A 104 -9.76 -36.67 16.02
C ASN A 104 -10.96 -36.05 16.74
N ILE A 105 -10.73 -35.02 17.54
CA ILE A 105 -11.76 -34.29 18.28
C ILE A 105 -11.78 -32.86 17.72
N PRO A 106 -12.72 -32.53 16.83
CA PRO A 106 -12.79 -31.20 16.23
C PRO A 106 -13.17 -30.16 17.28
N GLU A 107 -12.56 -28.98 17.17
CA GLU A 107 -12.89 -27.77 17.94
C GLU A 107 -13.36 -26.67 16.98
N THR A 108 -13.84 -25.54 17.53
CA THR A 108 -14.36 -24.42 16.72
C THR A 108 -13.29 -23.75 15.86
N THR A 109 -12.04 -23.75 16.30
CA THR A 109 -10.91 -23.06 15.64
C THR A 109 -9.72 -23.98 15.45
N GLY A 110 -9.91 -25.30 15.51
CA GLY A 110 -8.80 -26.23 15.63
C GLY A 110 -9.22 -27.67 15.80
N THR A 111 -8.27 -28.52 16.18
CA THR A 111 -8.55 -29.92 16.46
C THR A 111 -7.55 -30.54 17.42
N ASN A 112 -7.97 -31.62 18.07
CA ASN A 112 -7.12 -32.48 18.87
C ASN A 112 -6.98 -33.86 18.23
N PHE A 113 -5.75 -34.26 17.98
CA PHE A 113 -5.39 -35.59 17.52
C PHE A 113 -4.82 -36.42 18.67
N ALA A 114 -5.14 -37.71 18.71
CA ALA A 114 -4.54 -38.66 19.63
C ALA A 114 -4.27 -40.02 18.97
N SER A 115 -3.24 -40.70 19.44
CA SER A 115 -2.87 -42.04 19.00
C SER A 115 -2.61 -42.95 20.19
N ALA A 116 -3.02 -44.21 20.06
CA ALA A 116 -2.70 -45.25 21.04
C ALA A 116 -1.25 -45.77 20.89
N THR A 117 -0.66 -45.57 19.69
CA THR A 117 0.73 -45.93 19.39
C THR A 117 1.52 -44.65 19.14
N PRO A 118 2.68 -44.44 19.79
CA PRO A 118 3.50 -43.26 19.56
C PRO A 118 3.83 -43.08 18.07
N VAL A 119 3.65 -41.85 17.58
CA VAL A 119 3.89 -41.44 16.19
C VAL A 119 5.25 -40.75 16.12
N THR A 120 6.19 -41.32 15.36
CA THR A 120 7.46 -40.66 15.06
C THR A 120 7.35 -39.86 13.78
N LEU A 121 7.75 -38.59 13.84
CA LEU A 121 7.73 -37.69 12.69
C LEU A 121 9.08 -37.71 11.96
N PRO A 122 9.09 -37.52 10.62
CA PRO A 122 10.31 -37.18 9.88
C PRO A 122 10.79 -35.75 10.22
N GLU A 123 11.93 -35.33 9.65
CA GLU A 123 12.53 -34.01 9.96
C GLU A 123 11.57 -32.83 9.75
N SER A 124 10.73 -32.88 8.71
CA SER A 124 9.59 -31.99 8.52
C SER A 124 8.31 -32.83 8.55
N GLY A 125 7.78 -33.03 9.75
CA GLY A 125 6.68 -33.94 10.02
C GLY A 125 5.32 -33.33 9.73
N PHE A 126 4.54 -33.98 8.87
CA PHE A 126 3.14 -33.64 8.64
C PHE A 126 2.30 -33.90 9.91
N LEU A 127 1.67 -32.84 10.41
CA LEU A 127 0.82 -32.86 11.60
C LEU A 127 -0.67 -32.90 11.26
N ALA A 128 -1.11 -32.18 10.24
CA ALA A 128 -2.53 -32.11 9.88
C ALA A 128 -2.73 -31.54 8.49
N ARG A 129 -3.82 -31.92 7.85
CA ARG A 129 -4.45 -31.15 6.77
C ARG A 129 -5.75 -30.56 7.30
N ALA A 130 -5.90 -29.24 7.22
CA ALA A 130 -7.09 -28.52 7.67
C ALA A 130 -7.84 -27.89 6.49
N GLU A 131 -9.18 -27.91 6.55
CA GLU A 131 -10.08 -27.28 5.59
C GLU A 131 -10.84 -26.12 6.23
N PHE A 132 -10.92 -25.01 5.50
CA PHE A 132 -11.68 -23.81 5.85
C PHE A 132 -12.66 -23.46 4.73
N THR A 133 -13.68 -22.68 5.04
CA THR A 133 -14.65 -22.17 4.06
C THR A 133 -14.92 -20.70 4.28
N THR A 134 -14.89 -19.89 3.21
CA THR A 134 -15.20 -18.46 3.26
C THR A 134 -16.67 -18.23 3.60
N VAL A 135 -16.96 -17.41 4.61
CA VAL A 135 -18.34 -17.11 5.04
C VAL A 135 -18.93 -15.89 4.33
N VAL A 136 -18.08 -15.05 3.75
CA VAL A 136 -18.46 -13.89 2.93
C VAL A 136 -17.76 -13.97 1.58
N ASP A 137 -18.23 -13.17 0.62
CA ASP A 137 -17.46 -12.98 -0.61
C ASP A 137 -16.15 -12.26 -0.27
N VAL A 138 -15.04 -12.95 -0.56
CA VAL A 138 -13.67 -12.48 -0.33
C VAL A 138 -12.97 -12.04 -1.62
N THR A 139 -13.70 -11.93 -2.73
CA THR A 139 -13.14 -11.37 -3.96
C THR A 139 -12.58 -9.98 -3.65
N ASP A 140 -11.29 -9.78 -3.97
CA ASP A 140 -10.52 -8.55 -3.71
C ASP A 140 -10.46 -8.11 -2.24
N LYS A 141 -10.68 -9.03 -1.29
CA LYS A 141 -10.48 -8.78 0.15
C LYS A 141 -9.26 -9.53 0.65
N GLU A 142 -8.31 -8.78 1.18
CA GLU A 142 -7.17 -9.32 1.92
C GLU A 142 -7.61 -9.98 3.22
N PHE A 143 -7.02 -11.13 3.53
CA PHE A 143 -7.15 -11.78 4.85
C PHE A 143 -6.01 -12.77 5.09
N THR A 144 -5.83 -13.16 6.35
CA THR A 144 -4.77 -14.10 6.76
C THR A 144 -5.35 -15.34 7.46
N LEU A 145 -4.65 -16.45 7.32
CA LEU A 145 -4.85 -17.67 8.10
C LEU A 145 -3.53 -18.07 8.77
N GLY A 146 -3.51 -18.07 10.10
CA GLY A 146 -2.33 -18.40 10.90
C GLY A 146 -2.54 -19.59 11.82
N ILE A 147 -1.49 -19.91 12.57
CA ILE A 147 -1.52 -20.84 13.71
C ILE A 147 -1.32 -20.03 14.98
N LYS A 148 -2.28 -20.11 15.90
CA LYS A 148 -2.18 -19.52 17.22
C LYS A 148 -1.24 -20.32 18.12
N ALA A 149 -1.42 -21.63 18.14
CA ALA A 149 -0.60 -22.54 18.93
C ALA A 149 -0.69 -23.98 18.40
N VAL A 150 0.39 -24.73 18.59
CA VAL A 150 0.40 -26.20 18.48
C VAL A 150 0.88 -26.78 19.79
N THR A 151 0.15 -27.74 20.35
CA THR A 151 0.64 -28.54 21.49
C THR A 151 1.07 -29.91 20.99
N LEU A 152 2.33 -30.28 21.23
CA LEU A 152 2.88 -31.61 20.94
C LEU A 152 2.90 -32.40 22.25
N ALA A 153 2.18 -33.51 22.33
CA ALA A 153 2.14 -34.33 23.55
C ALA A 153 2.96 -35.61 23.36
N GLU A 154 4.03 -35.77 24.15
CA GLU A 154 4.85 -37.00 24.16
C GLU A 154 4.26 -38.07 25.07
N SER A 155 3.56 -37.64 26.12
CA SER A 155 2.88 -38.52 27.07
C SER A 155 1.68 -37.83 27.70
N VAL A 156 0.95 -38.52 28.58
CA VAL A 156 -0.16 -37.91 29.34
C VAL A 156 0.30 -36.87 30.37
N THR A 157 1.61 -36.75 30.62
CA THR A 157 2.20 -35.82 31.60
C THR A 157 3.28 -34.90 31.00
N SER A 158 3.53 -34.98 29.69
CA SER A 158 4.56 -34.20 29.00
C SER A 158 3.99 -33.66 27.70
N SER A 159 4.15 -32.36 27.48
CA SER A 159 3.78 -31.71 26.24
C SER A 159 4.50 -30.37 26.08
N ASP A 160 4.76 -29.99 24.83
CA ASP A 160 5.30 -28.68 24.45
C ASP A 160 4.25 -27.85 23.72
N VAL A 161 4.09 -26.59 24.13
CA VAL A 161 3.24 -25.61 23.43
C VAL A 161 4.12 -24.70 22.60
N ILE A 162 3.93 -24.73 21.29
CA ILE A 162 4.67 -23.95 20.31
C ILE A 162 3.76 -22.87 19.76
N THR A 163 4.15 -21.62 19.95
CA THR A 163 3.52 -20.46 19.29
C THR A 163 4.31 -20.07 18.06
N THR A 164 3.64 -19.64 16.99
CA THR A 164 4.28 -19.21 15.75
C THR A 164 3.59 -17.98 15.20
N THR A 165 4.32 -17.21 14.38
CA THR A 165 3.77 -16.08 13.61
C THR A 165 3.56 -16.44 12.15
N ASN A 166 3.64 -17.73 11.80
CA ASN A 166 3.45 -18.19 10.43
C ASN A 166 1.99 -18.02 10.02
N VAL A 167 1.79 -17.29 8.93
CA VAL A 167 0.51 -16.99 8.32
C VAL A 167 0.57 -17.29 6.83
N ILE A 168 -0.58 -17.67 6.28
CA ILE A 168 -0.84 -17.64 4.84
C ILE A 168 -1.64 -16.38 4.55
N SER A 169 -1.16 -15.56 3.63
CA SER A 169 -1.88 -14.37 3.17
C SER A 169 -2.70 -14.67 1.91
N PHE A 170 -3.94 -14.19 1.88
CA PHE A 170 -4.84 -14.37 0.74
C PHE A 170 -5.24 -13.04 0.13
N ASN A 171 -5.29 -13.02 -1.21
CA ASN A 171 -5.68 -11.84 -1.99
C ASN A 171 -4.86 -10.59 -1.67
N GLU A 172 -3.62 -10.78 -1.19
CA GLU A 172 -2.64 -9.70 -1.17
C GLU A 172 -2.61 -9.11 -2.58
N PRO A 173 -2.76 -7.79 -2.72
CA PRO A 173 -2.82 -7.15 -4.01
C PRO A 173 -1.54 -7.52 -4.77
N THR A 174 -1.73 -8.10 -5.96
CA THR A 174 -0.62 -8.45 -6.86
C THR A 174 0.09 -7.19 -7.39
N SER A 175 -0.57 -6.04 -7.22
CA SER A 175 -0.04 -4.69 -7.40
C SER A 175 0.54 -4.24 -6.05
N GLY A 176 1.82 -3.88 -5.96
CA GLY A 176 2.44 -3.58 -4.67
C GLY A 176 1.82 -2.36 -3.96
N GLU A 177 2.34 -2.02 -2.78
CA GLU A 177 1.74 -1.10 -1.80
C GLU A 177 1.26 0.26 -2.35
N PHE A 178 1.89 0.75 -3.43
CA PHE A 178 1.54 2.00 -4.10
C PHE A 178 0.91 1.84 -5.49
N ALA A 179 0.76 0.61 -5.96
CA ALA A 179 0.41 0.36 -7.35
C ALA A 179 -1.04 0.79 -7.62
N GLY A 180 -1.24 1.58 -8.67
CA GLY A 180 -2.52 2.16 -9.04
C GLY A 180 -2.99 3.31 -8.13
N LEU A 181 -2.21 3.71 -7.11
CA LEU A 181 -2.52 4.92 -6.37
C LEU A 181 -2.40 6.14 -7.29
N LYS A 182 -3.34 7.08 -7.14
CA LYS A 182 -3.45 8.21 -8.05
C LYS A 182 -2.43 9.31 -7.74
N LEU A 183 -1.71 9.74 -8.77
CA LEU A 183 -0.85 10.92 -8.74
C LEU A 183 -1.68 12.16 -9.08
N HIS A 184 -1.58 13.16 -8.22
CA HIS A 184 -2.19 14.47 -8.36
C HIS A 184 -1.09 15.52 -8.55
N LEU A 185 -1.38 16.53 -9.36
CA LEU A 185 -0.51 17.68 -9.60
C LEU A 185 -1.22 18.94 -9.14
N ASP A 186 -0.45 19.91 -8.70
CA ASP A 186 -0.94 21.25 -8.38
C ASP A 186 0.02 22.31 -8.91
N THR A 187 -0.50 23.28 -9.65
CA THR A 187 0.26 24.41 -10.21
C THR A 187 0.25 25.63 -9.30
N GLN A 188 -0.60 25.65 -8.27
CA GLN A 188 -0.67 26.72 -7.28
C GLN A 188 0.20 26.37 -6.08
N ILE A 189 1.31 27.10 -5.90
CA ILE A 189 2.27 26.81 -4.84
C ILE A 189 1.80 27.41 -3.50
N GLU A 190 1.32 26.55 -2.61
CA GLU A 190 0.87 26.94 -1.26
C GLU A 190 1.83 26.45 -0.17
N THR A 191 1.84 27.15 0.97
CA THR A 191 2.59 26.76 2.18
C THR A 191 1.70 26.90 3.42
N PRO A 192 1.27 25.79 4.06
CA PRO A 192 1.60 24.39 3.74
C PRO A 192 1.01 23.95 2.40
N ALA A 193 1.65 22.96 1.75
CA ALA A 193 1.19 22.41 0.49
C ALA A 193 -0.20 21.78 0.63
N THR A 194 -1.08 22.09 -0.32
CA THR A 194 -2.47 21.65 -0.37
C THR A 194 -2.77 21.18 -1.79
N ASP A 195 -3.46 20.05 -1.91
CA ASP A 195 -3.95 19.54 -3.20
C ASP A 195 -5.31 20.19 -3.47
N ASN A 196 -5.29 21.31 -4.20
CA ASN A 196 -6.48 22.00 -4.68
C ASN A 196 -6.81 21.63 -6.13
N ASN A 197 -5.96 20.80 -6.77
CA ASN A 197 -6.10 20.31 -8.13
C ASN A 197 -6.13 21.45 -9.18
N ALA A 198 -5.35 22.51 -8.98
CA ALA A 198 -5.04 23.49 -10.01
C ALA A 198 -4.16 22.84 -11.09
N LEU A 199 -4.73 22.70 -12.29
CA LEU A 199 -4.12 22.00 -13.43
C LEU A 199 -3.96 22.91 -14.65
N THR A 200 -3.90 24.22 -14.42
CA THR A 200 -3.79 25.23 -15.45
C THR A 200 -2.62 26.16 -15.15
N ILE A 201 -1.92 26.57 -16.20
CA ILE A 201 -0.90 27.61 -16.15
C ILE A 201 -1.10 28.59 -17.31
N PRO A 202 -0.72 29.86 -17.15
CA PRO A 202 -0.68 30.79 -18.28
C PRO A 202 0.42 30.37 -19.27
N GLU A 203 0.38 30.91 -20.47
CA GLU A 203 1.47 30.81 -21.44
C GLU A 203 2.81 31.17 -20.80
N LYS A 204 3.87 30.45 -21.20
CA LYS A 204 5.22 30.63 -20.65
C LYS A 204 6.21 30.99 -21.73
N LYS A 205 6.99 32.04 -21.50
CA LYS A 205 8.07 32.50 -22.37
C LYS A 205 9.39 31.85 -21.98
N ALA A 206 10.37 31.94 -22.88
CA ALA A 206 11.72 31.49 -22.58
C ALA A 206 12.30 32.30 -21.40
N GLY A 207 12.82 31.60 -20.39
CA GLY A 207 13.30 32.19 -19.13
C GLY A 207 12.31 32.03 -17.96
N ASP A 208 11.04 31.71 -18.23
CA ASP A 208 10.06 31.49 -17.17
C ASP A 208 10.30 30.15 -16.46
N THR A 209 9.83 30.06 -15.21
CA THR A 209 9.79 28.82 -14.45
C THR A 209 8.35 28.34 -14.27
N ILE A 210 8.11 27.05 -14.50
CA ILE A 210 6.87 26.37 -14.09
C ILE A 210 7.17 25.66 -12.77
N GLN A 211 6.31 25.86 -11.77
CA GLN A 211 6.40 25.19 -10.49
C GLN A 211 5.20 24.28 -10.32
N LEU A 212 5.44 23.05 -9.84
CA LEU A 212 4.43 22.01 -9.66
C LEU A 212 4.60 21.33 -8.31
N GLN A 213 3.52 21.14 -7.55
CA GLN A 213 3.50 20.26 -6.39
C GLN A 213 2.93 18.90 -6.77
N LEU A 214 3.42 17.85 -6.10
CA LEU A 214 3.09 16.46 -6.35
C LEU A 214 2.38 15.86 -5.14
N PHE A 215 1.29 15.14 -5.35
CA PHE A 215 0.55 14.49 -4.27
C PHE A 215 0.12 13.07 -4.63
N VAL A 216 0.21 12.17 -3.67
CA VAL A 216 -0.45 10.85 -3.71
C VAL A 216 -1.20 10.70 -2.39
N PRO A 217 -2.44 11.23 -2.26
CA PRO A 217 -3.15 11.29 -0.99
C PRO A 217 -3.30 9.91 -0.31
N MET A 218 -3.52 8.85 -1.09
CA MET A 218 -3.66 7.49 -0.58
C MET A 218 -2.33 6.84 -0.14
N ALA A 219 -1.19 7.49 -0.39
CA ALA A 219 0.10 7.08 0.15
C ALA A 219 0.37 7.68 1.53
N ALA A 220 -0.48 8.59 2.04
CA ALA A 220 -0.31 9.21 3.35
C ALA A 220 -0.11 8.18 4.46
N GLY A 221 0.91 8.40 5.30
CA GLY A 221 1.25 7.51 6.41
C GLY A 221 2.04 6.25 6.02
N LYS A 222 2.26 6.00 4.73
CA LYS A 222 3.09 4.88 4.24
C LYS A 222 4.56 5.26 4.20
N GLN A 223 5.44 4.28 4.30
CA GLN A 223 6.88 4.47 4.18
C GLN A 223 7.36 4.14 2.76
N THR A 224 8.33 4.90 2.23
CA THR A 224 8.84 4.69 0.88
C THR A 224 10.36 4.87 0.79
N TYR A 225 11.02 4.16 -0.13
CA TYR A 225 12.43 4.41 -0.49
C TYR A 225 12.59 5.55 -1.51
N GLY A 226 11.49 6.14 -1.98
CA GLY A 226 11.48 7.23 -2.95
C GLY A 226 10.53 6.95 -4.12
N TYR A 227 10.65 7.77 -5.15
CA TYR A 227 9.75 7.73 -6.30
C TYR A 227 10.45 8.25 -7.55
N GLU A 228 9.89 7.94 -8.72
CA GLU A 228 10.35 8.41 -10.02
C GLU A 228 9.17 8.95 -10.81
N ILE A 229 9.38 10.06 -11.53
CA ILE A 229 8.38 10.74 -12.36
C ILE A 229 9.00 11.06 -13.71
N GLU A 230 8.37 10.61 -14.79
CA GLU A 230 8.67 10.96 -16.18
C GLU A 230 7.63 11.96 -16.70
N LEU A 231 8.09 13.13 -17.13
CA LEU A 231 7.29 14.18 -17.73
C LEU A 231 7.31 14.09 -19.26
N ASP A 232 6.28 14.64 -19.91
CA ASP A 232 6.24 14.76 -21.37
C ASP A 232 5.47 15.99 -21.82
N LEU A 233 5.77 16.47 -23.03
CA LEU A 233 5.05 17.50 -23.74
C LEU A 233 4.51 16.88 -25.04
N PRO A 234 3.30 16.30 -25.05
CA PRO A 234 2.78 15.58 -26.21
C PRO A 234 2.83 16.40 -27.49
N GLY A 235 3.37 15.82 -28.56
CA GLY A 235 3.54 16.51 -29.84
C GLY A 235 4.72 17.48 -29.93
N LYS A 236 5.46 17.68 -28.83
CA LYS A 236 6.68 18.51 -28.77
C LYS A 236 7.87 17.67 -28.28
N THR A 237 9.09 18.09 -28.58
CA THR A 237 10.29 17.46 -28.00
C THR A 237 10.61 18.14 -26.68
N PHE A 238 10.43 17.44 -25.55
CA PHE A 238 10.55 18.01 -24.21
C PHE A 238 11.80 18.90 -24.03
N SER A 239 12.99 18.38 -24.37
CA SER A 239 14.27 19.09 -24.20
C SER A 239 14.45 20.35 -25.06
N ASN A 240 13.60 20.57 -26.06
CA ASN A 240 13.62 21.82 -26.81
C ASN A 240 12.90 22.93 -26.05
N TYR A 241 11.90 22.58 -25.24
CA TYR A 241 11.01 23.54 -24.58
C TYR A 241 11.30 23.69 -23.10
N ILE A 242 11.87 22.67 -22.47
CA ILE A 242 12.27 22.66 -21.07
C ILE A 242 13.77 22.35 -21.01
N GLY A 243 14.53 23.27 -20.41
CA GLY A 243 15.98 23.17 -20.29
C GLY A 243 16.43 22.36 -19.09
N SER A 244 16.34 22.95 -17.90
CA SER A 244 16.65 22.27 -16.65
C SER A 244 15.38 21.88 -15.89
N ILE A 245 15.43 20.70 -15.29
CA ILE A 245 14.42 20.20 -14.35
C ILE A 245 15.08 20.04 -12.99
N SER A 246 14.46 20.57 -11.95
CA SER A 246 14.94 20.52 -10.57
C SER A 246 13.77 20.42 -9.60
N GLY A 247 14.05 20.31 -8.32
CA GLY A 247 13.01 20.30 -7.30
C GLY A 247 13.49 19.77 -5.97
N LYS A 248 12.56 19.67 -5.02
CA LYS A 248 12.76 19.07 -3.71
C LYS A 248 11.67 18.04 -3.43
N ASP A 249 12.04 16.97 -2.74
CA ASP A 249 11.07 16.02 -2.19
C ASP A 249 10.44 16.53 -0.89
N PHE A 250 9.49 15.77 -0.36
CA PHE A 250 8.78 16.03 0.89
C PHE A 250 9.65 15.99 2.16
N THR A 251 10.94 15.66 2.02
CA THR A 251 11.96 15.72 3.08
C THR A 251 12.93 16.89 2.92
N ASP A 252 12.62 17.81 2.00
CA ASP A 252 13.46 18.94 1.58
C ASP A 252 14.77 18.56 0.86
N ALA A 253 14.95 17.28 0.51
CA ALA A 253 16.12 16.84 -0.25
C ALA A 253 15.93 17.12 -1.75
N ALA A 254 17.04 17.40 -2.44
CA ALA A 254 16.99 17.70 -3.88
C ALA A 254 16.59 16.46 -4.69
N LEU A 255 15.70 16.66 -5.67
CA LEU A 255 15.39 15.63 -6.66
C LEU A 255 16.56 15.44 -7.63
N PHE A 256 16.76 14.19 -8.07
CA PHE A 256 17.82 13.82 -9.00
C PHE A 256 17.28 13.76 -10.43
N PRO A 257 17.68 14.69 -11.32
CA PRO A 257 17.31 14.61 -12.72
C PRO A 257 18.10 13.51 -13.43
N THR A 258 17.45 12.77 -14.33
CA THR A 258 18.13 11.81 -15.19
C THR A 258 18.68 12.53 -16.43
N PRO A 259 20.00 12.50 -16.69
CA PRO A 259 20.58 13.19 -17.84
C PRO A 259 19.96 12.75 -19.17
N GLY A 260 19.50 13.71 -19.97
CA GLY A 260 18.93 13.47 -21.29
C GLY A 260 17.53 12.85 -21.29
N ARG A 261 16.88 12.71 -20.13
CA ARG A 261 15.48 12.26 -20.01
C ARG A 261 14.68 13.25 -19.18
N PRO A 262 13.38 13.42 -19.46
CA PRO A 262 12.49 14.26 -18.66
C PRO A 262 12.07 13.54 -17.36
N VAL A 263 13.03 12.99 -16.62
CA VAL A 263 12.78 12.15 -15.44
C VAL A 263 13.42 12.77 -14.20
N LEU A 264 12.65 12.88 -13.12
CA LEU A 264 13.16 13.20 -11.78
C LEU A 264 12.90 12.03 -10.83
N SER A 265 13.86 11.77 -9.95
CA SER A 265 13.75 10.73 -8.94
C SER A 265 14.08 11.28 -7.56
N ALA A 266 13.31 10.90 -6.55
CA ALA A 266 13.69 10.99 -5.15
C ALA A 266 14.32 9.66 -4.74
N LEU A 267 15.54 9.68 -4.22
CA LEU A 267 16.22 8.50 -3.67
C LEU A 267 16.48 8.71 -2.18
N LEU A 268 15.74 7.99 -1.34
CA LEU A 268 15.75 8.19 0.09
C LEU A 268 16.63 7.13 0.76
N LEU A 269 17.63 7.58 1.53
CA LEU A 269 18.54 6.70 2.27
C LEU A 269 17.89 6.04 3.50
N SER A 270 16.71 6.52 3.87
CA SER A 270 15.83 5.95 4.89
C SER A 270 14.45 5.74 4.29
N THR A 271 13.49 5.25 5.08
CA THR A 271 12.10 5.03 4.64
C THR A 271 11.17 6.03 5.33
N PRO A 272 11.29 7.34 5.02
CA PRO A 272 10.45 8.35 5.67
C PRO A 272 8.98 8.10 5.34
N VAL A 273 8.13 8.56 6.26
CA VAL A 273 6.68 8.44 6.14
C VAL A 273 6.17 9.57 5.25
N VAL A 274 5.38 9.22 4.23
CA VAL A 274 4.70 10.19 3.37
C VAL A 274 3.76 11.05 4.25
N PRO A 275 3.82 12.39 4.13
CA PRO A 275 2.99 13.32 4.90
C PRO A 275 1.50 13.01 4.82
N ALA A 276 0.73 13.48 5.81
CA ALA A 276 -0.70 13.19 5.95
C ALA A 276 -1.57 13.67 4.77
N ASN A 277 -1.10 14.67 4.02
CA ASN A 277 -1.76 15.17 2.80
C ASN A 277 -1.27 14.46 1.51
N GLY A 278 -0.38 13.47 1.61
CA GLY A 278 0.18 12.77 0.46
C GLY A 278 1.23 13.56 -0.32
N TYR A 279 1.69 14.71 0.18
CA TYR A 279 2.68 15.55 -0.52
C TYR A 279 3.99 14.80 -0.77
N LEU A 280 4.45 14.78 -2.02
CA LEU A 280 5.68 14.13 -2.43
C LEU A 280 6.81 15.14 -2.69
N GLY A 281 6.50 16.38 -3.03
CA GLY A 281 7.53 17.39 -3.29
C GLY A 281 7.10 18.45 -4.30
N GLN A 282 8.04 19.30 -4.67
CA GLN A 282 7.88 20.34 -5.68
C GLN A 282 8.90 20.15 -6.80
N ILE A 283 8.46 20.32 -8.05
CA ILE A 283 9.28 20.35 -9.25
C ILE A 283 9.30 21.77 -9.82
N ASP A 284 10.47 22.22 -10.26
CA ASP A 284 10.67 23.43 -11.03
C ASP A 284 11.17 23.07 -12.45
N LEU A 285 10.54 23.64 -13.47
CA LEU A 285 10.88 23.44 -14.88
C LEU A 285 11.27 24.77 -15.53
N GLN A 286 12.49 24.86 -16.07
CA GLN A 286 12.94 26.07 -16.76
C GLN A 286 12.55 26.05 -18.23
N VAL A 287 11.74 27.01 -18.65
CA VAL A 287 11.21 27.13 -20.00
C VAL A 287 12.27 27.74 -20.92
N THR A 288 12.56 27.07 -22.04
CA THR A 288 13.54 27.53 -23.03
C THR A 288 12.92 27.99 -24.34
N ASN A 289 11.67 27.59 -24.61
CA ASN A 289 10.89 28.05 -25.75
C ASN A 289 9.44 28.28 -25.34
N PHE A 290 8.76 29.18 -26.06
CA PHE A 290 7.39 29.57 -25.77
C PHE A 290 6.44 28.37 -25.70
N LEU A 291 5.66 28.30 -24.61
CA LEU A 291 4.57 27.36 -24.43
C LEU A 291 3.25 28.10 -24.66
N ASP A 292 2.62 27.77 -25.78
CA ASP A 292 1.32 28.26 -26.22
C ASP A 292 0.17 27.53 -25.52
N SER A 293 -1.05 28.05 -25.64
CA SER A 293 -2.28 27.45 -25.11
C SER A 293 -2.64 26.06 -25.67
N GLU A 294 -2.00 25.62 -26.75
CA GLU A 294 -2.15 24.26 -27.29
C GLU A 294 -1.21 23.25 -26.60
N THR A 295 -0.33 23.73 -25.74
CA THR A 295 0.61 22.89 -25.01
C THR A 295 -0.06 22.22 -23.82
N THR A 296 0.16 20.92 -23.70
CA THR A 296 -0.13 20.16 -22.48
C THR A 296 1.18 19.63 -21.90
N LEU A 297 1.30 19.68 -20.58
CA LEU A 297 2.35 19.03 -19.83
C LEU A 297 1.73 17.86 -19.08
N ILE A 298 2.29 16.66 -19.25
CA ILE A 298 1.78 15.46 -18.60
C ILE A 298 2.85 14.80 -17.75
N VAL A 299 2.43 14.05 -16.74
CA VAL A 299 3.22 12.94 -16.22
C VAL A 299 2.93 11.71 -17.06
N LYS A 300 3.92 11.29 -17.83
CA LYS A 300 3.84 10.13 -18.73
C LYS A 300 3.94 8.82 -17.96
N ALA A 301 4.74 8.78 -16.91
CA ALA A 301 4.86 7.63 -16.02
C ALA A 301 5.31 8.08 -14.63
N ALA A 302 4.86 7.40 -13.60
CA ALA A 302 5.38 7.58 -12.25
C ALA A 302 5.35 6.26 -11.48
N SER A 303 6.27 6.10 -10.53
CA SER A 303 6.31 4.95 -9.65
C SER A 303 6.83 5.31 -8.26
N MET A 304 6.41 4.56 -7.25
CA MET A 304 6.92 4.66 -5.89
C MET A 304 7.59 3.36 -5.47
N ALA A 305 8.68 3.45 -4.71
CA ALA A 305 9.39 2.30 -4.19
C ALA A 305 8.86 1.91 -2.81
N SER A 306 8.28 0.71 -2.69
CA SER A 306 7.79 0.15 -1.42
C SER A 306 8.90 -0.52 -0.61
N LEU A 307 8.59 -0.90 0.63
CA LEU A 307 9.58 -1.41 1.59
C LEU A 307 10.23 -2.74 1.17
N ASN A 308 9.56 -3.51 0.31
CA ASN A 308 10.10 -4.71 -0.33
C ASN A 308 11.01 -4.39 -1.55
N ARG A 309 11.27 -3.09 -1.81
CA ARG A 309 12.03 -2.55 -2.96
C ARG A 309 11.40 -2.80 -4.32
N GLN A 310 10.12 -3.14 -4.35
CA GLN A 310 9.35 -3.16 -5.57
C GLN A 310 9.06 -1.73 -6.01
N GLN A 311 9.15 -1.48 -7.31
CA GLN A 311 8.63 -0.25 -7.91
C GLN A 311 7.19 -0.48 -8.31
N ASP A 312 6.31 0.31 -7.72
CA ASP A 312 4.88 0.23 -7.90
C ASP A 312 4.42 1.39 -8.79
N PRO A 313 3.85 1.10 -9.97
CA PRO A 313 3.42 2.14 -10.90
C PRO A 313 2.20 2.89 -10.34
N LEU A 314 2.23 4.22 -10.40
CA LEU A 314 1.11 5.07 -10.02
C LEU A 314 0.11 5.21 -11.18
N ASP A 315 -1.14 5.53 -10.84
CA ASP A 315 -2.13 6.02 -11.81
C ASP A 315 -1.87 7.50 -12.10
N VAL A 316 -1.43 7.81 -13.32
CA VAL A 316 -1.10 9.16 -13.79
C VAL A 316 -2.21 9.78 -14.65
N SER A 317 -3.39 9.16 -14.72
CA SER A 317 -4.49 9.59 -15.60
C SER A 317 -4.98 11.01 -15.38
N ASN A 318 -4.80 11.57 -14.17
CA ASN A 318 -5.19 12.93 -13.81
C ASN A 318 -4.02 13.93 -13.85
N ALA A 319 -2.79 13.48 -14.10
CA ALA A 319 -1.59 14.29 -14.00
C ALA A 319 -1.32 15.04 -15.33
N VAL A 320 -2.27 15.88 -15.73
CA VAL A 320 -2.28 16.65 -16.99
C VAL A 320 -2.49 18.13 -16.69
N ILE A 321 -1.52 18.96 -17.07
CA ILE A 321 -1.56 20.42 -16.95
C ILE A 321 -1.80 21.03 -18.32
N SER A 322 -2.78 21.91 -18.40
CA SER A 322 -3.11 22.65 -19.62
C SER A 322 -2.51 24.05 -19.56
N VAL A 323 -1.77 24.43 -20.60
CA VAL A 323 -1.40 25.83 -20.79
C VAL A 323 -2.62 26.57 -21.34
N ARG A 324 -2.91 27.76 -20.82
CA ARG A 324 -4.01 28.61 -21.28
C ARG A 324 -3.50 29.96 -21.74
N ILE A 325 -4.21 30.56 -22.68
CA ILE A 325 -3.99 31.96 -23.01
C ILE A 325 -4.25 32.75 -21.74
N SER A 326 -3.32 33.61 -21.38
CA SER A 326 -3.48 34.56 -20.29
C SER A 326 -3.43 35.94 -20.89
N TYR A 327 -4.52 36.68 -20.73
CA TYR A 327 -4.58 38.06 -21.17
C TYR A 327 -4.14 38.96 -20.01
N PRO A 328 -3.12 39.80 -20.19
CA PRO A 328 -2.73 40.73 -19.13
C PRO A 328 -3.93 41.58 -18.73
N GLY A 329 -4.26 41.57 -17.44
CA GLY A 329 -5.39 42.32 -16.88
C GLY A 329 -6.72 41.55 -16.81
N ASP A 330 -6.86 40.41 -17.49
CA ASP A 330 -8.03 39.51 -17.38
C ASP A 330 -7.81 38.58 -16.18
N PHE A 331 -8.25 39.05 -15.01
CA PHE A 331 -8.05 38.40 -13.73
C PHE A 331 -9.17 37.42 -13.37
N ASP A 332 -10.36 37.57 -13.96
CA ASP A 332 -11.49 36.65 -13.78
C ASP A 332 -11.66 35.60 -14.91
N GLU A 333 -10.78 35.64 -15.91
CA GLU A 333 -10.63 34.69 -17.01
C GLU A 333 -11.83 34.64 -17.97
N ASP A 334 -12.57 35.74 -18.10
CA ASP A 334 -13.74 35.83 -18.98
C ASP A 334 -13.43 36.29 -20.42
N SER A 335 -12.14 36.48 -20.73
CA SER A 335 -11.60 36.91 -22.03
C SER A 335 -11.84 38.39 -22.37
N ASP A 336 -12.23 39.22 -21.42
CA ASP A 336 -12.08 40.67 -21.52
C ASP A 336 -11.32 41.26 -20.32
N VAL A 337 -11.04 42.57 -20.39
CA VAL A 337 -10.39 43.31 -19.30
C VAL A 337 -11.31 44.45 -18.93
N ASP A 338 -12.13 44.26 -17.92
CA ASP A 338 -13.21 45.18 -17.59
C ASP A 338 -13.29 45.56 -16.10
N PHE A 339 -14.46 46.07 -15.68
CA PHE A 339 -14.65 46.52 -14.32
C PHE A 339 -14.62 45.36 -13.30
N ALA A 340 -14.97 44.14 -13.69
CA ALA A 340 -14.84 42.96 -12.84
C ALA A 340 -13.38 42.68 -12.50
N ASP A 341 -12.47 42.75 -13.47
CA ASP A 341 -11.04 42.64 -13.24
C ASP A 341 -10.50 43.75 -12.35
N TYR A 342 -10.98 44.97 -12.54
CA TYR A 342 -10.61 46.08 -11.66
C TYR A 342 -11.02 45.81 -10.20
N LEU A 343 -12.21 45.23 -9.97
CA LEU A 343 -12.65 44.85 -8.63
C LEU A 343 -11.77 43.75 -8.03
N ALA A 344 -11.35 42.76 -8.84
CA ALA A 344 -10.40 41.74 -8.44
C ALA A 344 -9.04 42.37 -8.07
N PHE A 345 -8.50 43.25 -8.91
CA PHE A 345 -7.25 43.99 -8.68
C PHE A 345 -7.27 44.80 -7.38
N ILE A 346 -8.34 45.57 -7.14
CA ILE A 346 -8.45 46.39 -5.93
C ILE A 346 -8.56 45.56 -4.65
N SER A 347 -9.04 44.31 -4.73
CA SER A 347 -9.20 43.45 -3.56
C SER A 347 -7.88 43.06 -2.89
N VAL A 348 -6.76 43.11 -3.63
CA VAL A 348 -5.39 42.81 -3.15
C VAL A 348 -4.45 44.01 -3.26
N PHE A 349 -4.97 45.21 -3.55
CA PHE A 349 -4.16 46.41 -3.69
C PHE A 349 -3.42 46.75 -2.40
N GLY A 350 -2.11 46.97 -2.51
CA GLY A 350 -1.20 47.25 -1.41
C GLY A 350 -0.58 46.01 -0.74
N LEU A 351 -0.91 44.80 -1.20
CA LEU A 351 -0.26 43.57 -0.72
C LEU A 351 1.13 43.40 -1.33
N SER A 352 2.03 42.81 -0.57
CA SER A 352 3.38 42.43 -0.98
C SER A 352 3.52 40.92 -1.10
N SER A 353 4.55 40.45 -1.78
CA SER A 353 4.90 39.02 -1.89
C SER A 353 5.08 38.27 -0.55
N SER A 354 5.14 38.99 0.57
CA SER A 354 5.19 38.41 1.91
C SER A 354 3.81 38.18 2.56
N ASP A 355 2.75 38.72 1.98
CA ASP A 355 1.39 38.63 2.49
C ASP A 355 0.69 37.35 2.02
N ALA A 356 -0.07 36.70 2.91
CA ALA A 356 -0.70 35.40 2.63
C ALA A 356 -1.72 35.44 1.48
N ASN A 357 -2.30 36.61 1.18
CA ASN A 357 -3.29 36.79 0.11
C ASN A 357 -2.68 37.47 -1.14
N TYR A 358 -1.35 37.52 -1.24
CA TYR A 358 -0.68 38.07 -2.40
C TYR A 358 -1.01 37.24 -3.64
N ASP A 359 -1.55 37.90 -4.67
CA ASP A 359 -1.76 37.30 -5.98
C ASP A 359 -0.73 37.84 -6.96
N ALA A 360 0.25 37.01 -7.29
CA ALA A 360 1.34 37.37 -8.21
C ALA A 360 0.84 37.78 -9.60
N ARG A 361 -0.37 37.40 -10.01
CA ARG A 361 -0.97 37.82 -11.29
C ARG A 361 -1.23 39.34 -11.32
N MET A 362 -1.42 39.96 -10.16
CA MET A 362 -1.78 41.37 -10.02
C MET A 362 -0.56 42.28 -9.78
N ASP A 363 0.62 41.71 -9.57
CA ASP A 363 1.92 42.41 -9.56
C ASP A 363 2.46 42.54 -10.99
N MET A 364 1.78 43.37 -11.80
CA MET A 364 1.97 43.44 -13.25
C MET A 364 3.34 43.99 -13.69
N ASN A 365 4.14 44.54 -12.78
CA ASN A 365 5.51 44.97 -13.04
C ASN A 365 6.59 44.06 -12.41
N ASP A 366 6.19 42.98 -11.74
CA ASP A 366 7.02 41.99 -11.04
C ASP A 366 7.96 42.61 -9.97
N ASP A 367 7.56 43.70 -9.31
CA ASP A 367 8.37 44.36 -8.26
C ASP A 367 8.14 43.79 -6.84
N GLY A 368 7.20 42.86 -6.72
CA GLY A 368 6.84 42.16 -5.49
C GLY A 368 5.86 42.93 -4.61
N ILE A 369 5.25 44.02 -5.09
CA ILE A 369 4.28 44.87 -4.38
C ILE A 369 3.17 45.31 -5.34
N ILE A 370 1.94 44.84 -5.11
CA ILE A 370 0.77 45.26 -5.90
C ILE A 370 0.39 46.69 -5.54
N ASN A 371 0.71 47.66 -6.38
CA ASN A 371 0.54 49.07 -6.07
C ASN A 371 0.10 49.91 -7.29
N PHE A 372 0.26 51.23 -7.19
CA PHE A 372 -0.16 52.16 -8.24
C PHE A 372 0.63 51.94 -9.56
N ALA A 373 1.86 51.44 -9.50
CA ALA A 373 2.63 51.11 -10.68
C ALA A 373 1.95 50.00 -11.49
N ASP A 374 1.46 48.95 -10.84
CA ASP A 374 0.71 47.85 -11.47
C ASP A 374 -0.62 48.34 -12.01
N PHE A 375 -1.29 49.23 -11.28
CA PHE A 375 -2.52 49.87 -11.76
C PHE A 375 -2.29 50.62 -13.08
N LEU A 376 -1.13 51.26 -13.28
CA LEU A 376 -0.83 51.92 -14.56
C LEU A 376 -0.62 50.91 -15.70
N VAL A 377 -0.10 49.72 -15.40
CA VAL A 377 0.01 48.62 -16.38
C VAL A 377 -1.38 48.09 -16.71
N PHE A 378 -2.21 47.81 -15.70
CA PHE A 378 -3.61 47.38 -15.84
C PHE A 378 -4.44 48.38 -16.65
N ALA A 379 -4.34 49.67 -16.34
CA ALA A 379 -5.03 50.73 -17.07
C ALA A 379 -4.62 50.81 -18.55
N GLY A 380 -3.43 50.32 -18.90
CA GLY A 380 -2.95 50.24 -20.28
C GLY A 380 -3.62 49.15 -21.12
N VAL A 381 -4.21 48.15 -20.47
CA VAL A 381 -4.93 47.03 -21.11
C VAL A 381 -6.44 47.06 -20.83
N PHE A 382 -6.92 47.98 -19.99
CA PHE A 382 -8.34 48.12 -19.68
C PHE A 382 -9.22 48.36 -20.91
N GLY A 383 -10.30 47.59 -21.01
CA GLY A 383 -11.28 47.62 -22.10
C GLY A 383 -10.89 46.78 -23.32
N THR A 384 -9.85 45.96 -23.24
CA THR A 384 -9.56 44.98 -24.30
C THR A 384 -10.49 43.78 -24.21
N THR A 385 -10.83 43.21 -25.36
CA THR A 385 -11.57 41.94 -25.47
C THR A 385 -10.77 41.02 -26.36
N HIS A 386 -10.72 39.75 -25.98
CA HIS A 386 -9.98 38.71 -26.69
C HIS A 386 -10.95 37.62 -27.17
N SER A 387 -10.66 37.06 -28.35
CA SER A 387 -11.59 36.23 -29.13
C SER A 387 -11.01 34.89 -29.51
#